data_AF-A0A968QZM0-F1
#
_entry.id   AF-A0A968QZM0-F1
#
_cell.length_a   1.000
_cell.length_b   1.000
_cell.length_c   1.000
_cell.angle_alpha   90.00
_cell.angle_beta   90.00
_cell.angle_gamma   90.00
#
_symmetry.space_group_name_H-M   'P 1'
#
loop_
_entity.id
_entity.type
_entity.pdbx_description
1 polymer ?
#
loop_
_entity_poly.entity_id
_entity_poly.type
_entity_poly.pdbx_seq_one_letter_code
_entity_poly.pdbx_strand_id
1 'polypeptide(L)'
;MRKLLFLALIMLLSDITIGNCAEKYVTFGIGRMDGDTTYSIGGKYFSPDSGVGEYPFPISVLEFDIELYMASLGAGMKFADNWEISTEIRKNISSGSGVLKDSDYMTATYSGIPDIYSESQVNLDAWSAE
;
A
#
# COMPACT_ATOMS: atom_id res chain seq x y z
N MET A 1 4.51 -12.45 -1.09
CA MET A 1 5.83 -12.03 -1.64
C MET A 1 6.69 -13.18 -2.15
N ARG A 2 6.93 -14.25 -1.39
CA ARG A 2 7.79 -15.37 -1.84
C ARG A 2 7.38 -16.01 -3.18
N LYS A 3 6.09 -15.98 -3.51
CA LYS A 3 5.53 -16.47 -4.79
C LYS A 3 5.71 -15.48 -5.97
N LEU A 4 5.70 -14.17 -5.72
CA LEU A 4 5.89 -13.13 -6.75
C LEU A 4 7.36 -13.03 -7.19
N LEU A 5 8.28 -13.07 -6.22
CA LEU A 5 9.72 -13.20 -6.50
C LEU A 5 10.02 -14.46 -7.30
N PHE A 6 9.31 -15.56 -7.01
CA PHE A 6 9.42 -16.80 -7.76
C PHE A 6 8.93 -16.66 -9.21
N LEU A 7 7.87 -15.88 -9.45
CA LEU A 7 7.33 -15.65 -10.79
C LEU A 7 8.27 -14.79 -11.65
N ALA A 8 8.80 -13.69 -11.10
CA ALA A 8 9.78 -12.85 -11.78
C ALA A 8 11.08 -13.62 -12.07
N LEU A 9 11.53 -14.45 -11.12
CA LEU A 9 12.67 -15.34 -11.32
C LEU A 9 12.38 -16.41 -12.38
N ILE A 10 11.16 -16.94 -12.46
CA ILE A 10 10.72 -17.85 -13.54
C ILE A 10 10.72 -17.13 -14.89
N MET A 11 10.25 -15.88 -15.00
CA MET A 11 10.30 -15.12 -16.26
C MET A 11 11.74 -14.84 -16.72
N LEU A 12 12.64 -14.54 -15.77
CA LEU A 12 14.07 -14.33 -16.02
C LEU A 12 14.80 -15.62 -16.41
N LEU A 13 14.45 -16.75 -15.79
CA LEU A 13 15.08 -18.06 -16.03
C LEU A 13 14.39 -18.89 -17.11
N SER A 14 13.20 -18.49 -17.56
CA SER A 14 12.53 -19.14 -18.69
C SER A 14 13.19 -18.70 -20.00
N ASP A 15 14.25 -19.41 -20.37
CA ASP A 15 14.63 -19.62 -21.77
C ASP A 15 13.65 -20.55 -22.50
N ILE A 16 12.54 -20.88 -21.85
CA ILE A 16 11.59 -21.89 -22.29
C ILE A 16 10.66 -21.25 -23.34
N THR A 17 11.00 -21.52 -24.60
CA THR A 17 10.09 -21.67 -25.76
C THR A 17 9.49 -20.44 -26.42
N ILE A 18 9.81 -19.22 -25.98
CA ILE A 18 9.46 -18.04 -26.78
C ILE A 18 10.68 -17.70 -27.63
N GLY A 19 10.63 -18.08 -28.90
CA GLY A 19 11.75 -17.96 -29.84
C GLY A 19 12.29 -16.52 -29.96
N ASN A 20 13.30 -16.33 -30.82
CA ASN A 20 14.00 -15.06 -31.13
C ASN A 20 13.12 -13.84 -31.53
N CYS A 21 11.79 -13.92 -31.39
CA CYS A 21 10.80 -12.88 -31.72
C CYS A 21 10.44 -11.97 -30.52
N ALA A 22 11.02 -12.19 -29.34
CA ALA A 22 10.71 -11.39 -28.14
C ALA A 22 11.95 -10.66 -27.62
N GLU A 23 11.82 -9.34 -27.43
CA GLU A 23 12.84 -8.53 -26.76
C GLU A 23 12.60 -8.57 -25.24
N LYS A 24 13.59 -9.05 -24.50
CA LYS A 24 13.56 -9.09 -23.04
C LYS A 24 14.32 -7.88 -22.49
N TYR A 25 13.81 -7.28 -21.42
CA TYR A 25 14.49 -6.19 -20.73
C TYR A 25 14.35 -6.30 -19.21
N VAL A 26 15.28 -5.64 -18.52
CA VAL A 26 15.29 -5.50 -17.06
C VAL A 26 15.47 -4.02 -16.74
N THR A 27 14.72 -3.51 -15.77
CA THR A 27 14.80 -2.13 -15.31
C THR A 27 15.17 -2.08 -13.83
N PHE A 28 15.95 -1.07 -13.48
CA PHE A 28 16.24 -0.72 -12.10
C PHE A 28 15.94 0.77 -11.93
N GLY A 29 15.27 1.12 -10.83
CA GLY A 29 14.84 2.49 -10.60
C GLY A 29 14.99 2.91 -9.14
N ILE A 30 15.07 4.22 -8.94
CA ILE A 30 14.88 4.87 -7.64
C ILE A 30 13.83 5.95 -7.85
N GLY A 31 12.81 5.98 -7.00
CA GLY A 31 11.71 6.93 -7.10
C GLY A 31 11.20 7.35 -5.73
N ARG A 32 10.27 8.30 -5.73
CA ARG A 32 9.56 8.77 -4.55
C ARG A 32 8.09 8.31 -4.62
N MET A 33 7.55 7.85 -3.50
CA MET A 33 6.15 7.50 -3.32
C MET A 33 5.56 8.43 -2.26
N ASP A 34 4.52 9.15 -2.64
CA ASP A 34 3.79 10.08 -1.79
C ASP A 34 2.30 9.77 -1.81
N GLY A 35 1.64 9.99 -0.68
CA GLY A 35 0.19 9.89 -0.58
C GLY A 35 -0.28 9.94 0.86
N ASP A 36 -1.59 9.79 1.04
CA ASP A 36 -2.24 9.71 2.32
C ASP A 36 -3.09 8.44 2.42
N THR A 37 -3.31 7.94 3.62
CA THR A 37 -4.26 6.86 3.88
C THR A 37 -5.04 7.17 5.15
N THR A 38 -6.37 7.18 5.02
CA THR A 38 -7.29 7.39 6.15
C THR A 38 -8.04 6.10 6.45
N TYR A 39 -7.98 5.65 7.69
CA TYR A 39 -8.85 4.62 8.23
C TYR A 39 -9.89 5.25 9.14
N SER A 40 -11.13 4.78 9.06
CA SER A 40 -12.20 5.28 9.91
C SER A 40 -13.07 4.12 10.39
N ILE A 41 -13.43 4.17 11.67
CA ILE A 41 -14.38 3.22 12.27
C ILE A 41 -15.60 3.97 12.81
N GLY A 42 -16.71 3.27 12.95
CA GLY A 42 -17.97 3.79 13.47
C GLY A 42 -19.17 3.02 12.92
N GLY A 43 -20.37 3.53 13.15
CA GLY A 43 -21.60 2.90 12.67
C GLY A 43 -22.04 1.72 13.53
N LYS A 44 -22.67 0.71 12.93
CA LYS A 44 -23.36 -0.36 13.65
C LYS A 44 -22.37 -1.29 14.37
N TYR A 45 -22.69 -1.62 15.62
CA TYR A 45 -22.00 -2.65 16.39
C TYR A 45 -22.99 -3.67 16.94
N PHE A 46 -22.49 -4.88 17.17
CA PHE A 46 -23.25 -5.96 17.80
C PHE A 46 -22.70 -6.20 19.21
N SER A 47 -23.59 -6.19 20.18
CA SER A 47 -23.32 -6.51 21.57
C SER A 47 -24.13 -7.77 21.96
N PRO A 48 -23.50 -8.79 22.58
CA PRO A 48 -24.20 -9.99 23.03
C PRO A 48 -25.36 -9.70 24.00
N ASP A 49 -25.23 -8.64 24.80
CA ASP A 49 -26.16 -8.33 25.89
C ASP A 49 -27.28 -7.36 25.48
N SER A 50 -27.02 -6.48 24.50
CA SER A 50 -27.92 -5.39 24.11
C SER A 50 -28.38 -5.43 22.64
N GLY A 51 -27.94 -6.41 21.86
CA GLY A 51 -28.32 -6.56 20.45
C GLY A 51 -27.52 -5.62 19.54
N VAL A 52 -28.21 -4.92 18.63
CA VAL A 52 -27.57 -3.99 17.68
C VAL A 52 -27.58 -2.58 18.25
N GLY A 53 -26.42 -1.95 18.31
CA GLY A 53 -26.27 -0.52 18.58
C GLY A 53 -25.63 0.21 17.40
N GLU A 54 -25.55 1.53 17.51
CA GLU A 54 -24.95 2.40 16.50
C GLU A 54 -24.05 3.44 17.17
N TYR A 55 -22.79 3.49 16.74
CA TYR A 55 -21.87 4.58 17.03
C TYR A 55 -21.99 5.67 15.96
N PRO A 56 -21.69 6.94 16.30
CA PRO A 56 -21.43 7.97 15.31
C PRO A 56 -20.40 7.49 14.28
N PHE A 57 -20.48 8.02 13.06
CA PHE A 57 -19.51 7.73 12.01
C PHE A 57 -18.88 9.03 11.50
N PRO A 58 -17.54 9.16 11.57
CA PRO A 58 -16.60 8.29 12.29
C PRO A 58 -16.71 8.45 13.83
N ILE A 59 -16.46 7.39 14.59
CA ILE A 59 -16.16 7.48 16.02
C ILE A 59 -14.65 7.55 16.28
N SER A 60 -13.84 7.08 15.33
CA SER A 60 -12.38 7.16 15.39
C SER A 60 -11.79 7.20 13.97
N VAL A 61 -10.73 7.98 13.78
CA VAL A 61 -10.05 8.21 12.50
C VAL A 61 -8.54 8.12 12.71
N LEU A 62 -7.88 7.33 11.86
CA LEU A 62 -6.42 7.26 11.75
C LEU A 62 -5.98 7.81 10.40
N GLU A 63 -5.07 8.79 10.40
CA GLU A 63 -4.50 9.36 9.18
C GLU A 63 -2.99 9.08 9.12
N PHE A 64 -2.56 8.55 7.98
CA PHE A 64 -1.17 8.21 7.69
C PHE A 64 -0.68 9.01 6.48
N ASP A 65 0.21 9.97 6.70
CA ASP A 65 0.94 10.63 5.63
C ASP A 65 2.12 9.71 5.19
N ILE A 66 2.20 9.42 3.90
CA ILE A 66 3.19 8.54 3.28
C ILE A 66 4.14 9.39 2.44
N GLU A 67 5.42 9.40 2.80
CA GLU A 67 6.50 9.96 1.99
C GLU A 67 7.72 9.02 2.07
N LEU A 68 8.05 8.36 0.96
CA LEU A 68 9.05 7.29 0.92
C LEU A 68 9.92 7.35 -0.33
N TYR A 69 11.23 7.09 -0.18
CA TYR A 69 12.07 6.72 -1.31
C TYR A 69 12.01 5.21 -1.52
N MET A 70 11.76 4.82 -2.77
CA MET A 70 11.58 3.44 -3.21
C MET A 70 12.68 3.06 -4.21
N ALA A 71 13.26 1.87 -4.06
CA ALA A 71 14.00 1.21 -5.13
C ALA A 71 13.08 0.26 -5.89
N SER A 72 13.23 0.18 -7.22
CA SER A 72 12.46 -0.70 -8.08
C SER A 72 13.33 -1.67 -8.86
N LEU A 73 12.77 -2.86 -9.11
CA LEU A 73 13.29 -3.87 -10.02
C LEU A 73 12.14 -4.31 -10.91
N GLY A 74 12.29 -4.12 -12.22
CA GLY A 74 11.32 -4.54 -13.22
C GLY A 74 11.92 -5.50 -14.24
N ALA A 75 11.05 -6.29 -14.85
CA ALA A 75 11.38 -7.15 -15.97
C ALA A 75 10.20 -7.18 -16.94
N GLY A 76 10.50 -7.26 -18.24
CA GLY A 76 9.46 -7.33 -19.25
C GLY A 76 9.90 -7.99 -20.54
N MET A 77 8.90 -8.29 -21.36
CA MET A 77 9.03 -8.94 -22.65
C MET A 77 8.13 -8.22 -23.65
N LYS A 78 8.71 -7.82 -24.79
CA LYS A 78 7.98 -7.27 -25.94
C LYS A 78 7.85 -8.33 -27.01
N PHE A 79 6.62 -8.63 -27.44
CA PHE A 79 6.30 -9.57 -28.51
C PHE A 79 5.85 -8.77 -29.75
N ALA A 80 6.68 -8.75 -30.79
CA ALA A 80 6.50 -7.83 -31.92
C ALA A 80 6.37 -6.35 -31.46
N ASP A 81 5.93 -5.45 -32.34
CA ASP A 81 5.85 -4.01 -32.05
C ASP A 81 4.63 -3.60 -31.20
N ASN A 82 3.75 -4.55 -30.84
CA ASN A 82 2.38 -4.22 -30.38
C ASN A 82 2.02 -4.77 -28.99
N TRP A 83 2.77 -5.73 -28.45
CA TRP A 83 2.42 -6.39 -27.19
C TRP A 83 3.60 -6.38 -26.23
N GLU A 84 3.35 -5.96 -25.00
CA GLU A 84 4.34 -5.92 -23.93
C GLU A 84 3.73 -6.49 -22.65
N ILE A 85 4.48 -7.37 -21.99
CA ILE A 85 4.17 -7.86 -20.65
C ILE A 85 5.33 -7.45 -19.76
N SER A 86 5.03 -6.76 -18.67
CA SER A 86 6.01 -6.30 -17.70
C SER A 86 5.52 -6.56 -16.29
N THR A 87 6.46 -6.69 -15.37
CA THR A 87 6.21 -6.62 -13.94
C THR A 87 7.27 -5.77 -13.28
N GLU A 88 6.89 -5.02 -12.24
CA GLU A 88 7.81 -4.26 -11.42
C GLU A 88 7.51 -4.49 -9.94
N ILE A 89 8.56 -4.68 -9.14
CA ILE A 89 8.48 -4.69 -7.69
C ILE A 89 9.20 -3.46 -7.13
N ARG A 90 8.62 -2.81 -6.13
CA ARG A 90 9.25 -1.68 -5.43
C ARG A 90 9.32 -1.92 -3.94
N LYS A 91 10.41 -1.46 -3.32
CA LYS A 91 10.68 -1.55 -1.88
C LYS A 91 11.18 -0.21 -1.36
N ASN A 92 10.64 0.27 -0.24
CA ASN A 92 11.19 1.43 0.43
C ASN A 92 12.64 1.18 0.88
N ILE A 93 13.50 2.16 0.61
CA ILE A 93 14.91 2.17 1.00
C ILE A 93 15.20 3.23 2.08
N SER A 94 14.26 4.14 2.30
CA SER A 94 14.23 5.02 3.47
C SER A 94 13.30 4.46 4.53
N SER A 95 13.69 4.56 5.80
CA SER A 95 12.74 4.52 6.92
C SER A 95 11.85 5.76 6.79
N GLY A 96 10.64 5.60 6.26
CA GLY A 96 9.71 6.73 6.18
C GLY A 96 9.38 7.20 7.59
N SER A 97 9.66 8.47 7.86
CA SER A 97 9.11 9.18 9.01
C SER A 97 7.73 9.68 8.62
N GLY A 98 6.69 8.93 9.00
CA GLY A 98 5.31 9.39 8.91
C GLY A 98 4.83 9.87 10.27
N VAL A 99 3.93 10.84 10.28
CA VAL A 99 3.14 11.16 11.48
C VAL A 99 1.81 10.41 11.34
N LEU A 100 1.54 9.50 12.28
CA LEU A 100 0.21 8.94 12.47
C LEU A 100 -0.58 9.91 13.34
N LYS A 101 -1.73 10.36 12.85
CA LYS A 101 -2.71 11.11 13.63
C LYS A 101 -3.87 10.19 14.00
N ASP A 102 -4.21 10.17 15.29
CA ASP A 102 -5.31 9.38 15.84
C ASP A 102 -6.32 10.31 16.51
N SER A 103 -7.57 10.26 16.07
CA SER A 103 -8.65 11.17 16.47
C SER A 103 -9.92 10.40 16.85
N ASP A 104 -10.36 10.49 18.10
CA ASP A 104 -11.61 9.87 18.59
C ASP A 104 -12.70 10.90 18.89
N TYR A 105 -13.94 10.52 18.61
CA TYR A 105 -15.16 11.35 18.73
C TYR A 105 -16.20 10.66 19.62
N MET A 106 -15.90 10.54 20.91
CA MET A 106 -16.64 9.76 21.89
C MET A 106 -17.81 10.52 22.54
N THR A 107 -17.89 11.84 22.40
CA THR A 107 -18.97 12.64 22.97
C THR A 107 -20.27 12.53 22.18
N ALA A 108 -21.39 12.46 22.91
CA ALA A 108 -22.74 12.32 22.36
C ALA A 108 -23.19 13.47 21.44
N THR A 109 -22.44 14.57 21.42
CA THR A 109 -22.65 15.70 20.50
C THR A 109 -21.48 15.74 19.54
N TYR A 110 -21.64 15.10 18.38
CA TYR A 110 -20.62 15.12 17.33
C TYR A 110 -20.38 16.57 16.91
N SER A 111 -19.30 17.17 17.43
CA SER A 111 -18.96 18.58 17.22
C SER A 111 -17.98 18.77 16.04
N GLY A 112 -17.51 17.67 15.46
CA GLY A 112 -16.39 17.66 14.52
C GLY A 112 -15.02 17.89 15.16
N ILE A 113 -14.97 18.09 16.49
CA ILE A 113 -13.74 18.24 17.27
C ILE A 113 -13.49 16.90 17.97
N PRO A 114 -12.29 16.30 17.84
CA PRO A 114 -11.97 15.06 18.53
C PRO A 114 -11.85 15.29 20.04
N ASP A 115 -12.41 14.38 20.83
CA ASP A 115 -12.30 14.37 22.29
C ASP A 115 -10.94 13.84 22.76
N ILE A 116 -10.37 12.93 21.97
CA ILE A 116 -9.05 12.35 22.19
C ILE A 116 -8.27 12.50 20.89
N TYR A 117 -7.06 13.05 21.00
CA TYR A 117 -6.18 13.28 19.86
C TYR A 117 -4.75 12.90 20.24
N SER A 118 -4.07 12.20 19.34
CA SER A 118 -2.64 11.93 19.49
C SER A 118 -1.91 11.92 18.16
N GLU A 119 -0.62 12.27 18.22
CA GLU A 119 0.31 12.14 17.11
C GLU A 119 1.45 11.20 17.51
N SER A 120 1.83 10.31 16.60
CA SER A 120 2.92 9.35 16.81
C SER A 120 3.84 9.28 15.60
N GLN A 121 5.14 9.20 15.86
CA GLN A 121 6.12 8.89 14.83
C GLN A 121 6.03 7.41 14.47
N VAL A 122 5.84 7.11 13.19
CA VAL A 122 5.73 5.73 12.69
C VAL A 122 6.83 5.43 11.68
N ASN A 123 7.28 4.18 11.70
CA ASN A 123 8.19 3.64 10.68
C ASN A 123 7.36 2.89 9.64
N LEU A 124 7.43 3.32 8.38
CA LEU A 124 6.76 2.63 7.28
C LEU A 124 7.66 1.58 6.63
N ASP A 125 7.10 0.39 6.41
CA ASP A 125 7.69 -0.70 5.62
C ASP A 125 6.81 -0.97 4.39
N ALA A 126 7.10 -0.29 3.29
CA ALA A 126 6.26 -0.34 2.09
C ALA A 126 6.80 -1.31 1.04
N TRP A 127 5.86 -1.99 0.37
CA TRP A 127 6.09 -2.82 -0.81
C TRP A 127 5.00 -2.52 -1.83
N SER A 128 5.36 -2.42 -3.11
CA SER A 128 4.38 -2.37 -4.20
C SER A 128 4.78 -3.33 -5.32
N ALA A 129 3.81 -3.78 -6.09
CA ALA A 129 4.00 -4.61 -7.27
C ALA A 129 3.01 -4.20 -8.35
N GLU A 130 3.52 -4.07 -9.58
CA GLU A 130 2.78 -3.72 -10.80
C GLU A 130 3.04 -4.78 -11.88
#